data_AF-A0A6A7A5U5-F1
#
_entry.id   AF-A0A6A7A5U5-F1
#
_cell.length_a   1.000
_cell.length_b   1.000
_cell.length_c   1.000
_cell.angle_alpha   90.00
_cell.angle_beta   90.00
_cell.angle_gamma   90.00
#
_symmetry.space_group_name_H-M   'P 1'
#
loop_
_entity.id
_entity.type
_entity.pdbx_description
1 polymer ?
#
loop_
_entity_poly.entity_id
_entity_poly.type
_entity_poly.pdbx_seq_one_letter_code
_entity_poly.pdbx_strand_id
1 'polypeptide(L)'
;MADHNSMSNLTPGRPARGFFQHSPMDLQKNMLRLIEVLPSQSDDPNRLIKCIIRHDTTSAKYTCLSYVWGPARPEELRYILLNGHYSAVLRNLWEFLDVASSHHARDRNVGIEKNERSRFDFESATQSLWVDALCIDQENIPEKDH
;
A
#
# COMPACT_ATOMS: atom_id res chain seq x y z
N MET A 1 -49.37 21.73 11.99
CA MET A 1 -49.39 21.23 10.60
C MET A 1 -47.96 21.23 10.09
N ALA A 2 -47.58 20.07 9.59
CA ALA A 2 -46.34 19.61 8.97
C ALA A 2 -45.15 20.57 8.76
N ASP A 3 -44.01 20.02 9.17
CA ASP A 3 -42.63 20.32 8.77
C ASP A 3 -42.42 20.46 7.26
N HIS A 4 -41.46 21.31 6.86
CA HIS A 4 -40.74 21.13 5.62
C HIS A 4 -39.23 21.34 5.81
N ASN A 5 -38.54 20.19 5.81
CA ASN A 5 -37.32 19.92 5.05
C ASN A 5 -36.03 20.63 5.46
N SER A 6 -35.39 20.12 6.52
CA SER A 6 -33.94 20.21 6.66
C SER A 6 -33.31 19.06 5.86
N MET A 7 -32.68 19.37 4.73
CA MET A 7 -31.89 18.43 3.95
C MET A 7 -30.71 17.92 4.80
N SER A 8 -30.83 16.68 5.28
CA SER A 8 -29.76 15.96 5.93
C SER A 8 -28.65 15.67 4.92
N ASN A 9 -27.50 16.33 5.10
CA ASN A 9 -26.24 15.97 4.45
C ASN A 9 -25.90 14.52 4.83
N LEU A 10 -25.96 13.62 3.85
CA LEU A 10 -25.43 12.26 3.96
C LEU A 10 -23.90 12.35 3.96
N THR A 11 -23.30 12.38 5.15
CA THR A 11 -21.87 12.12 5.31
C THR A 11 -21.60 10.69 4.88
N PRO A 12 -20.69 10.40 3.93
CA PRO A 12 -20.32 9.04 3.61
C PRO A 12 -19.78 8.39 4.88
N GLY A 13 -20.34 7.23 5.24
CA GLY A 13 -20.10 6.57 6.52
C GLY A 13 -18.61 6.48 6.85
N ARG A 14 -18.26 6.88 8.07
CA ARG A 14 -16.93 6.62 8.64
C ARG A 14 -16.62 5.14 8.43
N PRO A 15 -15.46 4.78 7.88
CA PRO A 15 -15.09 3.39 7.79
C PRO A 15 -15.10 2.76 9.19
N ALA A 16 -15.65 1.55 9.33
CA ALA A 16 -15.66 0.83 10.62
C ALA A 16 -14.25 0.58 11.17
N ARG A 17 -13.22 0.69 10.31
CA ARG A 17 -11.79 0.64 10.66
C ARG A 17 -11.25 2.06 10.59
N GLY A 18 -10.46 2.48 11.59
CA GLY A 18 -9.80 3.78 11.58
C GLY A 18 -8.77 3.92 10.45
N PHE A 19 -8.25 5.13 10.26
CA PHE A 19 -7.12 5.39 9.39
C PHE A 19 -5.83 4.84 10.01
N PHE A 20 -4.92 4.37 9.16
CA PHE A 20 -3.61 3.89 9.58
C PHE A 20 -2.80 5.05 10.18
N GLN A 21 -1.99 4.73 11.18
CA GLN A 21 -1.07 5.66 11.84
C GLN A 21 0.26 4.95 12.03
N HIS A 22 1.35 5.61 11.63
CA HIS A 22 2.68 5.05 11.78
C HIS A 22 3.05 4.93 13.26
N SER A 23 3.68 3.83 13.62
CA SER A 23 4.36 3.73 14.91
C SER A 23 5.71 4.46 14.81
N PRO A 24 6.10 5.29 15.79
CA PRO A 24 7.35 6.04 15.75
C PRO A 24 8.56 5.15 15.47
N MET A 25 9.48 5.61 14.60
CA MET A 25 10.74 4.92 14.33
C MET A 25 11.87 5.51 15.18
N ASP A 26 12.74 4.63 15.67
CA ASP A 26 13.99 5.05 16.32
C ASP A 26 15.03 5.39 15.24
N LEU A 27 15.13 6.68 14.92
CA LEU A 27 16.02 7.21 13.87
C LEU A 27 17.52 7.04 14.17
N GLN A 28 17.89 6.63 15.39
CA GLN A 28 19.29 6.32 15.72
C GLN A 28 19.68 4.88 15.39
N LYS A 29 18.71 4.04 15.01
CA LYS A 29 18.93 2.66 14.59
C LYS A 29 18.81 2.56 13.08
N ASN A 30 19.56 1.62 12.50
CA ASN A 30 19.46 1.22 11.10
C ASN A 30 18.15 0.44 10.85
N MET A 31 17.02 1.11 11.03
CA MET A 31 15.68 0.56 10.90
C MET A 31 14.96 1.14 9.70
N LEU A 32 14.04 0.36 9.16
CA LEU A 32 13.13 0.77 8.10
C LEU A 32 11.79 0.05 8.31
N ARG A 33 10.79 0.44 7.52
CA ARG A 33 9.54 -0.33 7.40
C ARG A 33 9.50 -1.04 6.06
N LEU A 34 8.91 -2.22 6.04
CA LEU A 34 8.70 -3.02 4.84
C LEU A 34 7.21 -3.37 4.71
N ILE A 35 6.76 -3.42 3.47
CA ILE A 35 5.41 -3.77 3.05
C ILE A 35 5.40 -5.19 2.52
N GLU A 36 4.55 -6.01 3.10
CA GLU A 36 4.14 -7.29 2.52
C GLU A 36 2.76 -7.13 1.89
N VAL A 37 2.66 -7.42 0.59
CA VAL A 37 1.37 -7.43 -0.12
C VAL A 37 0.74 -8.80 0.07
N LEU A 38 -0.47 -8.87 0.63
CA LEU A 38 -1.17 -10.14 0.82
C LEU A 38 -1.87 -10.58 -0.48
N PRO A 39 -1.91 -11.89 -0.79
CA PRO A 39 -2.69 -12.39 -1.91
C PRO A 39 -4.16 -12.00 -1.77
N SER A 40 -4.79 -11.71 -2.90
CA SER A 40 -6.23 -11.59 -2.98
C SER A 40 -6.89 -12.91 -2.57
N GLN A 41 -8.10 -12.83 -2.02
CA GLN A 41 -8.95 -14.02 -1.78
C GLN A 41 -10.10 -14.10 -2.79
N SER A 42 -10.22 -13.12 -3.68
CA SER A 42 -11.31 -12.98 -4.65
C SER A 42 -10.89 -12.10 -5.83
N ASP A 43 -11.45 -12.34 -7.00
CA ASP A 43 -11.26 -11.46 -8.18
C ASP A 43 -12.25 -10.28 -8.23
N ASP A 44 -12.87 -9.92 -7.10
CA ASP A 44 -13.76 -8.77 -6.99
C ASP A 44 -12.99 -7.46 -7.30
N PRO A 45 -13.38 -6.68 -8.32
CA PRO A 45 -12.72 -5.42 -8.66
C PRO A 45 -12.87 -4.34 -7.58
N ASN A 46 -13.85 -4.46 -6.68
CA ASN A 46 -14.06 -3.50 -5.58
C ASN A 46 -13.37 -3.92 -4.28
N ARG A 47 -12.56 -4.99 -4.30
CA ARG A 47 -11.84 -5.47 -3.12
C ARG A 47 -10.85 -4.42 -2.62
N LEU A 48 -10.67 -4.39 -1.30
CA LEU A 48 -9.57 -3.65 -0.70
C LEU A 48 -8.30 -4.51 -0.74
N ILE A 49 -7.24 -3.96 -1.32
CA ILE A 49 -5.90 -4.54 -1.26
C ILE A 49 -5.45 -4.54 0.20
N LYS A 50 -4.92 -5.67 0.66
CA LYS A 50 -4.44 -5.83 2.05
C LYS A 50 -2.92 -5.92 2.05
N CYS A 51 -2.30 -5.10 2.88
CA CYS A 51 -0.86 -5.08 3.10
C CYS A 51 -0.56 -5.14 4.60
N ILE A 52 0.59 -5.72 4.93
CA ILE A 52 1.18 -5.66 6.27
C ILE A 52 2.38 -4.74 6.22
N ILE A 53 2.48 -3.82 7.17
CA ILE A 53 3.68 -3.01 7.40
C ILE A 53 4.33 -3.44 8.71
N ARG A 54 5.63 -3.69 8.65
CA ARG A 54 6.44 -4.12 9.79
C ARG A 54 7.76 -3.38 9.83
N HIS A 55 8.28 -3.18 11.04
CA HIS A 55 9.65 -2.72 11.21
C HIS A 55 10.64 -3.84 10.85
N ASP A 56 11.75 -3.46 10.24
CA ASP A 56 12.89 -4.32 9.96
C ASP A 56 14.18 -3.48 10.01
N THR A 57 15.31 -4.12 9.78
CA THR A 57 16.63 -3.48 9.70
C THR A 57 17.05 -3.23 8.25
N THR A 58 17.97 -2.31 8.02
CA THR A 58 18.50 -2.02 6.68
C THR A 58 19.31 -3.18 6.07
N SER A 59 19.68 -4.20 6.86
CA SER A 59 20.32 -5.42 6.37
C SER A 59 19.31 -6.48 5.89
N ALA A 60 18.01 -6.24 6.05
CA ALA A 60 16.97 -7.11 5.54
C ALA A 60 17.02 -7.22 4.02
N LYS A 61 16.53 -8.34 3.48
CA LYS A 61 16.31 -8.47 2.04
C LYS A 61 14.95 -7.88 1.68
N TYR A 62 14.96 -6.91 0.77
CA TYR A 62 13.75 -6.28 0.27
C TYR A 62 13.96 -5.76 -1.16
N THR A 63 12.86 -5.47 -1.83
CA THR A 63 12.85 -4.83 -3.14
C THR A 63 12.36 -3.39 -2.97
N CYS A 64 13.15 -2.41 -3.42
CA CYS A 64 12.67 -1.03 -3.51
C CYS A 64 11.72 -0.90 -4.69
N LEU A 65 10.51 -0.40 -4.44
CA LEU A 65 9.59 -0.05 -5.51
C LEU A 65 9.93 1.35 -6.03
N SER A 66 10.39 1.42 -7.28
CA SER A 66 10.54 2.68 -8.00
C SER A 66 9.32 2.90 -8.89
N TYR A 67 8.64 4.02 -8.71
CA TYR A 67 7.41 4.34 -9.43
C TYR A 67 7.31 5.86 -9.64
N VAL A 68 6.63 6.27 -10.69
CA VAL A 68 6.43 7.70 -10.99
C VAL A 68 5.36 8.27 -10.09
N TRP A 69 5.62 9.38 -9.42
CA TRP A 69 4.62 10.08 -8.62
C TRP A 69 3.51 10.64 -9.50
N GLY A 70 2.28 10.21 -9.28
CA GLY A 70 1.10 10.77 -9.94
C GLY A 70 0.74 12.15 -9.39
N PRO A 71 -0.15 12.90 -10.06
CA PRO A 71 -0.66 14.15 -9.53
C PRO A 71 -1.42 13.88 -8.22
N ALA A 72 -1.06 14.59 -7.15
CA ALA A 72 -1.65 14.44 -5.81
C ALA A 72 -3.03 15.11 -5.71
N ARG A 73 -3.96 14.72 -6.59
CA ARG A 73 -5.33 15.22 -6.59
C ARG A 73 -6.26 14.23 -5.89
N PRO A 74 -7.33 14.70 -5.22
CA PRO A 74 -8.24 13.81 -4.47
C PRO A 74 -8.83 12.66 -5.30
N GLU A 75 -9.08 12.87 -6.60
CA GLU A 75 -9.61 11.87 -7.53
C GLU A 75 -8.60 10.75 -7.89
N GLU A 76 -7.32 10.96 -7.62
CA GLU A 76 -6.25 9.98 -7.81
C GLU A 76 -6.03 9.11 -6.57
N LEU A 77 -6.60 9.49 -5.41
CA LEU A 77 -6.48 8.68 -4.20
C LEU A 77 -7.32 7.41 -4.30
N ARG A 78 -6.74 6.32 -3.80
CA ARG A 78 -7.39 5.02 -3.62
C ARG A 78 -7.07 4.52 -2.23
N TYR A 79 -7.96 3.68 -1.69
CA TYR A 79 -7.79 3.13 -0.35
C TYR A 79 -7.30 1.69 -0.40
N ILE A 80 -6.37 1.40 0.50
CA ILE A 80 -5.91 0.05 0.84
C ILE A 80 -6.09 -0.20 2.34
N LEU A 81 -5.97 -1.45 2.77
CA LEU A 81 -5.87 -1.82 4.17
C LEU A 81 -4.43 -2.10 4.54
N LEU A 82 -3.84 -1.26 5.40
CA LEU A 82 -2.52 -1.43 5.95
C LEU A 82 -2.62 -1.82 7.43
N ASN A 83 -2.13 -3.00 7.80
CA ASN A 83 -2.35 -3.60 9.14
C ASN A 83 -3.84 -3.59 9.56
N GLY A 84 -4.75 -3.72 8.59
CA GLY A 84 -6.19 -3.71 8.82
C GLY A 84 -6.85 -2.33 8.93
N HIS A 85 -6.09 -1.25 8.81
CA HIS A 85 -6.56 0.15 8.84
C HIS A 85 -6.52 0.80 7.45
N TYR A 86 -7.36 1.81 7.22
CA TYR A 86 -7.40 2.48 5.91
C TYR A 86 -6.17 3.36 5.70
N SER A 87 -5.51 3.19 4.57
CA SER A 87 -4.45 4.10 4.10
C SER A 87 -4.78 4.58 2.70
N ALA A 88 -4.62 5.88 2.45
CA ALA A 88 -4.76 6.45 1.12
C ALA A 88 -3.43 6.33 0.37
N VAL A 89 -3.49 5.94 -0.90
CA VAL A 89 -2.36 5.89 -1.83
C VAL A 89 -2.77 6.49 -3.16
N LEU A 90 -1.81 6.94 -3.96
CA LEU A 90 -2.08 7.39 -5.32
C LEU A 90 -2.37 6.20 -6.25
N ARG A 91 -3.12 6.46 -7.33
CA ARG A 91 -3.61 5.46 -8.29
C ARG A 91 -2.51 4.56 -8.86
N ASN A 92 -1.40 5.15 -9.28
CA ASN A 92 -0.19 4.45 -9.76
C ASN A 92 0.32 3.37 -8.79
N LEU A 93 0.44 3.69 -7.49
CA LEU A 93 0.86 2.75 -6.47
C LEU A 93 -0.24 1.72 -6.23
N TRP A 94 -1.50 2.15 -6.19
CA TRP A 94 -2.64 1.25 -6.05
C TRP A 94 -2.70 0.20 -7.17
N GLU A 95 -2.53 0.60 -8.43
CA GLU A 95 -2.54 -0.28 -9.60
C GLU A 95 -1.43 -1.33 -9.52
N PHE A 96 -0.22 -0.92 -9.12
CA PHE A 96 0.87 -1.85 -8.87
C PHE A 96 0.51 -2.85 -7.75
N LEU A 97 -0.01 -2.38 -6.62
CA LEU A 97 -0.38 -3.23 -5.49
C LEU A 97 -1.55 -4.18 -5.83
N ASP A 98 -2.46 -3.77 -6.71
CA ASP A 98 -3.55 -4.61 -7.19
C ASP A 98 -3.00 -5.80 -7.98
N VAL A 99 -2.11 -5.53 -8.95
CA VAL A 99 -1.40 -6.57 -9.71
C VAL A 99 -0.58 -7.46 -8.77
N ALA A 100 0.21 -6.86 -7.85
CA ALA A 100 1.05 -7.59 -6.90
C ALA A 100 0.26 -8.50 -5.95
N SER A 101 -0.99 -8.15 -5.64
CA SER A 101 -1.88 -8.99 -4.83
C SER A 101 -2.63 -10.05 -5.64
N SER A 102 -2.67 -9.98 -6.97
CA SER A 102 -3.41 -10.94 -7.80
C SER A 102 -2.75 -12.34 -7.80
N HIS A 103 -3.57 -13.40 -7.78
CA HIS A 103 -3.07 -14.78 -7.90
C HIS A 103 -2.27 -14.97 -9.18
N HIS A 104 -2.75 -14.40 -10.29
CA HIS A 104 -2.11 -14.53 -11.59
C HIS A 104 -0.66 -14.00 -11.59
N ALA A 105 -0.42 -12.85 -10.95
CA ALA A 105 0.92 -12.26 -10.86
C ALA A 105 1.89 -13.11 -10.04
N ARG A 106 1.41 -13.68 -8.93
CA ARG A 106 2.21 -14.52 -8.02
C ARG A 106 2.49 -15.90 -8.61
N ASP A 107 1.49 -16.54 -9.22
CA ASP A 107 1.63 -17.90 -9.75
C ASP A 107 2.44 -17.97 -11.05
N ARG A 108 2.43 -16.91 -11.86
CA ARG A 108 2.96 -16.96 -13.24
C ARG A 108 4.19 -16.10 -13.51
N ASN A 109 4.74 -15.37 -12.54
CA ASN A 109 5.80 -14.38 -12.79
C ASN A 109 5.49 -13.53 -14.03
N VAL A 110 4.31 -12.91 -14.01
CA VAL A 110 3.65 -12.31 -15.19
C VAL A 110 4.62 -11.57 -16.10
N GLY A 111 4.63 -11.98 -17.38
CA GLY A 111 5.35 -11.28 -18.45
C GLY A 111 6.85 -11.57 -18.53
N ILE A 112 7.40 -12.44 -17.70
CA ILE A 112 8.83 -12.77 -17.70
C ILE A 112 9.02 -14.20 -18.19
N GLU A 113 9.53 -14.33 -19.42
CA GLU A 113 9.99 -15.62 -19.91
C GLU A 113 11.08 -16.14 -18.99
N LYS A 114 10.85 -17.31 -18.38
CA LYS A 114 11.85 -18.06 -17.62
C LYS A 114 12.93 -18.57 -18.57
N ASN A 115 13.84 -17.71 -18.99
CA ASN A 115 15.09 -18.14 -19.59
C ASN A 115 16.19 -18.19 -18.51
N GLU A 116 17.29 -18.91 -18.77
CA GLU A 116 18.38 -19.10 -17.80
C GLU A 116 19.02 -17.79 -17.31
N ARG A 117 18.75 -16.66 -17.98
CA ARG A 117 19.22 -15.32 -17.60
C ARG A 117 18.20 -14.55 -16.76
N SER A 118 16.92 -14.91 -16.82
CA SER A 118 15.85 -14.25 -16.09
C SER A 118 15.70 -14.86 -14.70
N ARG A 119 16.41 -14.26 -13.74
CA ARG A 119 16.38 -14.64 -12.32
C ARG A 119 15.27 -13.93 -11.54
N PHE A 120 14.47 -13.12 -12.21
CA PHE A 120 13.45 -12.32 -11.53
C PHE A 120 12.24 -13.19 -11.21
N ASP A 121 11.94 -13.28 -9.92
CA ASP A 121 10.77 -13.95 -9.38
C ASP A 121 9.84 -12.90 -8.79
N PHE A 122 8.69 -12.70 -9.42
CA PHE A 122 7.77 -11.62 -9.08
C PHE A 122 7.16 -11.85 -7.69
N GLU A 123 6.86 -13.10 -7.35
CA GLU A 123 6.38 -13.45 -6.02
C GLU A 123 7.41 -13.06 -4.95
N SER A 124 8.65 -13.54 -5.06
CA SER A 124 9.72 -13.18 -4.11
C SER A 124 9.99 -11.67 -4.07
N ALA A 125 9.93 -10.98 -5.22
CA ALA A 125 10.17 -9.55 -5.30
C ALA A 125 9.07 -8.73 -4.61
N THR A 126 7.83 -9.22 -4.57
CA THR A 126 6.67 -8.50 -4.00
C THR A 126 6.32 -8.91 -2.56
N GLN A 127 6.98 -9.93 -2.00
CA GLN A 127 6.82 -10.34 -0.60
C GLN A 127 7.34 -9.31 0.41
N SER A 128 8.36 -8.53 0.04
CA SER A 128 9.04 -7.60 0.95
C SER A 128 9.44 -6.35 0.18
N LEU A 129 8.60 -5.34 0.22
CA LEU A 129 8.75 -4.09 -0.53
C LEU A 129 9.13 -2.94 0.39
N TRP A 130 10.02 -2.08 -0.08
CA TRP A 130 10.17 -0.74 0.45
C TRP A 130 9.50 0.25 -0.51
N VAL A 131 8.51 0.99 0.00
CA VAL A 131 7.69 1.95 -0.75
C VAL A 131 7.70 3.25 0.05
N ASP A 132 8.36 4.29 -0.45
CA ASP A 132 8.53 5.58 0.25
C ASP A 132 7.22 6.11 0.90
N ALA A 133 6.12 6.17 0.15
CA ALA A 133 4.85 6.74 0.57
C ALA A 133 4.13 5.93 1.66
N LEU A 134 4.56 4.70 1.92
CA LEU A 134 4.01 3.83 2.97
C LEU A 134 5.00 3.57 4.10
N CYS A 135 6.27 3.36 3.77
CA CYS A 135 7.32 3.00 4.72
C CYS A 135 7.81 4.19 5.54
N ILE A 136 7.75 5.39 4.96
CA ILE A 136 8.12 6.64 5.62
C ILE A 136 6.83 7.32 6.10
N ASP A 137 6.83 7.76 7.35
CA ASP A 137 5.80 8.63 7.90
C ASP A 137 5.92 10.02 7.26
N GLN A 138 5.03 10.30 6.30
CA GLN A 138 5.03 11.54 5.52
C GLN A 138 4.63 12.77 6.35
N GLU A 139 4.02 12.58 7.53
CA GLU A 139 3.64 13.67 8.45
C GLU A 139 4.76 14.00 9.44
N ASN A 140 5.77 13.12 9.58
CA ASN A 140 6.93 13.28 10.45
C ASN A 140 8.15 13.81 9.68
N ILE A 141 8.35 15.13 9.71
CA ILE A 141 9.44 15.82 9.00
C ILE A 141 10.83 15.20 9.30
N PRO A 142 11.23 14.99 10.58
CA PRO A 142 12.49 14.30 10.89
C PRO A 142 12.67 12.94 10.23
N GLU A 143 11.61 12.16 10.08
CA GLU A 143 11.69 10.85 9.44
C GLU A 143 11.78 10.98 7.91
N LYS A 144 11.06 11.93 7.33
CA LYS A 144 11.06 12.20 5.90
C LYS A 144 12.40 12.71 5.37
N ASP A 145 13.14 13.46 6.18
CA ASP A 145 14.41 14.08 5.80
C ASP A 145 15.65 13.22 6.16
N HIS A 146 15.46 12.03 6.76
CA HIS A 146 16.52 11.09 7.13
C HIS A 146 16.89 10.14 5.99
#